data_AF-A0A940C2Q4-F1
#
_entry.id   AF-A0A940C2Q4-F1
#
_cell.length_a   1.000
_cell.length_b   1.000
_cell.length_c   1.000
_cell.angle_alpha   90.00
_cell.angle_beta   90.00
_cell.angle_gamma   90.00
#
_symmetry.space_group_name_H-M   'P 1'
#
loop_
_entity.id
_entity.type
_entity.pdbx_description
1 polymer ?
#
loop_
_entity_poly.entity_id
_entity_poly.type
_entity_poly.pdbx_seq_one_letter_code
_entity_poly.pdbx_strand_id
1 'polypeptide(L)'
;MEENNDKKLFSEKDKKLRHTAVFVWWRVCFAVSFLICFFIVDLRSPLLHRLPKLLLFSFLGSVLLVLLLFFIVFPLTNRTRKPYTALLKKIRNEGMTAECLQETEAMYEKCRQSSLDNDYSQQLGYILANHYTMTGDYEKAHNYIDALDMSICRDYINIPTYQARALKYHALRIILEAADGGSTFAETAYTQAKPYFEQYGGLSRENGFWAAIGTAEYLLSCGKPEEAAKMIEPYLEYTESKTDVFLTLAKAAKATGDTEKAKEYIDAAYEAAEFTYAKNVVDMVKKRLKT
;
A
#
# COMPACT_ATOMS: atom_id res chain seq x y z
N MET A 1 -9.74 12.65 24.47
CA MET A 1 -8.54 12.32 25.26
C MET A 1 -8.03 10.88 25.01
N GLU A 2 -8.76 10.05 24.25
CA GLU A 2 -8.39 8.65 23.91
C GLU A 2 -7.42 8.52 22.73
N GLU A 3 -7.42 9.46 21.78
CA GLU A 3 -6.56 9.41 20.58
C GLU A 3 -5.04 9.39 20.87
N ASN A 4 -4.65 9.89 22.05
CA ASN A 4 -3.25 9.95 22.48
C ASN A 4 -2.78 8.61 23.08
N ASN A 5 -3.70 7.75 23.53
CA ASN A 5 -3.36 6.42 24.05
C ASN A 5 -3.11 5.41 22.93
N ASP A 6 -3.85 5.47 21.82
CA ASP A 6 -3.65 4.54 20.70
C ASP A 6 -2.34 4.81 19.96
N LYS A 7 -1.98 6.08 19.70
CA LYS A 7 -0.67 6.45 19.12
C LYS A 7 0.49 5.99 20.00
N LYS A 8 0.32 6.02 21.32
CA LYS A 8 1.32 5.56 22.29
C LYS A 8 1.41 4.03 22.35
N LEU A 9 0.27 3.33 22.28
CA LEU A 9 0.20 1.87 22.27
C LEU A 9 0.81 1.27 20.99
N PHE A 10 0.55 1.88 19.83
CA PHE A 10 1.17 1.49 18.56
C PHE A 10 2.69 1.73 18.56
N SER A 11 3.15 2.87 19.09
CA SER A 11 4.58 3.18 19.24
C SER A 11 5.32 2.19 20.15
N GLU A 12 4.70 1.76 21.25
CA GLU A 12 5.29 0.76 22.17
C GLU A 12 5.29 -0.65 21.57
N LYS A 13 4.21 -1.06 20.89
CA LYS A 13 4.16 -2.34 20.17
C LYS A 13 5.22 -2.40 19.07
N ASP A 14 5.39 -1.34 18.30
CA ASP A 14 6.42 -1.22 17.27
C ASP A 14 7.84 -1.30 17.85
N LYS A 15 8.09 -0.63 18.97
CA LYS A 15 9.37 -0.74 19.67
C LYS A 15 9.62 -2.19 20.11
N LYS A 16 8.64 -2.85 20.71
CA LYS A 16 8.78 -4.24 21.17
C LYS A 16 9.02 -5.21 20.00
N LEU A 17 8.33 -5.02 18.88
CA LEU A 17 8.55 -5.77 17.63
C LEU A 17 9.97 -5.58 17.09
N ARG A 18 10.47 -4.34 17.05
CA ARG A 18 11.85 -4.05 16.61
C ARG A 18 12.90 -4.71 17.50
N HIS A 19 12.74 -4.64 18.83
CA HIS A 19 13.67 -5.30 19.76
C HIS A 19 13.62 -6.82 19.62
N THR A 20 12.43 -7.39 19.45
CA THR A 20 12.25 -8.82 19.24
C THR A 20 12.89 -9.26 17.92
N ALA A 21 12.71 -8.51 16.84
CA ALA A 21 13.33 -8.79 15.54
C ALA A 21 14.86 -8.73 15.62
N VAL A 22 15.42 -7.70 16.25
CA VAL A 22 16.88 -7.57 16.45
C VAL A 22 17.42 -8.73 17.29
N PHE A 23 16.70 -9.13 18.34
CA PHE A 23 17.11 -10.22 19.21
C PHE A 23 17.05 -11.59 18.52
N VAL A 24 16.00 -11.85 17.74
CA VAL A 24 15.89 -13.06 16.91
C VAL A 24 17.02 -13.08 15.88
N TRP A 25 17.28 -11.96 15.21
CA TRP A 25 18.36 -11.83 14.24
C TRP A 25 19.74 -12.11 14.84
N TRP A 26 20.00 -11.56 16.03
CA TRP A 26 21.24 -11.81 16.77
C TRP A 26 21.38 -13.28 17.16
N ARG A 27 20.30 -13.94 17.61
CA ARG A 27 20.30 -15.38 17.92
C ARG A 27 20.63 -16.23 16.70
N VAL A 28 20.10 -15.89 15.52
CA VAL A 28 20.44 -16.57 14.26
C VAL A 28 21.92 -16.40 13.94
N CYS A 29 22.44 -15.17 14.00
CA CYS A 29 23.86 -14.89 13.75
C CYS A 29 24.77 -15.62 14.74
N PHE A 30 24.35 -15.71 16.00
CA PHE A 30 25.06 -16.47 17.04
C PHE A 30 25.04 -17.98 16.77
N ALA A 31 23.89 -18.55 16.41
CA ALA A 31 23.79 -19.96 16.08
C ALA A 31 24.65 -20.33 14.86
N VAL A 32 24.64 -19.50 13.81
CA VAL A 32 25.49 -19.69 12.63
C VAL A 32 26.97 -19.60 13.00
N SER A 33 27.37 -18.57 13.76
CA SER A 33 28.76 -18.42 14.23
C SER A 33 29.19 -19.58 15.12
N PHE A 34 28.29 -20.08 15.95
CA PHE A 34 28.53 -21.23 16.82
C PHE A 34 28.74 -22.52 16.06
N LEU A 35 27.92 -22.77 15.03
CA LEU A 35 28.12 -23.91 14.14
C LEU A 35 29.46 -23.82 13.42
N ILE A 36 29.81 -22.65 12.87
CA ILE A 36 31.09 -22.43 12.20
C ILE A 36 32.27 -22.67 13.16
N CYS A 37 32.22 -22.08 14.36
CA CYS A 37 33.26 -22.29 15.38
C CYS A 37 33.35 -23.75 15.83
N PHE A 38 32.22 -24.47 15.92
CA PHE A 38 32.19 -25.89 16.28
C PHE A 38 32.97 -26.77 15.30
N PHE A 39 32.90 -26.47 13.99
CA PHE A 39 33.66 -27.21 12.97
C PHE A 39 35.14 -26.82 12.88
N ILE A 40 35.50 -25.60 13.28
CA ILE A 40 36.88 -25.09 13.21
C ILE A 40 37.70 -25.47 14.45
N VAL A 41 37.07 -25.58 15.62
CA VAL A 41 37.79 -25.83 16.88
C VAL A 41 38.04 -27.35 17.06
N ASP A 42 39.27 -27.72 16.73
CA ASP A 42 39.97 -29.00 16.96
C ASP A 42 39.20 -30.10 17.73
N LEU A 43 38.53 -30.99 16.97
CA LEU A 43 38.49 -32.46 17.08
C LEU A 43 38.87 -33.16 18.40
N ARG A 44 40.03 -32.83 18.97
CA ARG A 44 40.74 -33.73 19.88
C ARG A 44 40.55 -33.49 21.39
N SER A 45 40.05 -32.34 21.85
CA SER A 45 39.90 -32.04 23.29
C SER A 45 38.50 -32.33 23.89
N PRO A 46 38.32 -32.60 25.18
CA PRO A 46 36.98 -32.86 25.74
C PRO A 46 36.03 -31.65 25.56
N LEU A 47 34.76 -31.91 25.23
CA LEU A 47 33.75 -30.87 24.92
C LEU A 47 33.61 -29.80 26.02
N LEU A 48 33.70 -30.22 27.29
CA LEU A 48 33.65 -29.37 28.48
C LEU A 48 34.77 -28.33 28.54
N HIS A 49 35.96 -28.63 28.02
CA HIS A 49 37.08 -27.68 27.97
C HIS A 49 37.01 -26.72 26.78
N ARG A 50 36.22 -27.06 25.75
CA ARG A 50 36.05 -26.23 24.54
C ARG A 50 34.90 -25.24 24.66
N LEU A 51 33.88 -25.56 25.43
CA LEU A 51 32.65 -24.77 25.59
C LEU A 51 32.89 -23.27 25.85
N PRO A 52 33.77 -22.85 26.77
CA PRO A 52 34.02 -21.43 27.02
C PRO A 52 34.62 -20.71 25.80
N LYS A 53 35.57 -21.37 25.11
CA LYS A 53 36.20 -20.82 23.90
C LYS A 53 35.20 -20.76 22.75
N LEU A 54 34.42 -21.82 22.55
CA LEU A 54 33.35 -21.87 21.54
C LEU A 54 32.36 -20.73 21.76
N LEU A 55 31.83 -20.55 22.96
CA LEU A 55 30.89 -19.47 23.27
C LEU A 55 31.51 -18.09 23.03
N LEU A 56 32.76 -17.86 23.45
CA LEU A 56 33.45 -16.59 23.26
C LEU A 56 33.69 -16.28 21.77
N PHE A 57 34.20 -17.24 20.99
CA PHE A 57 34.42 -17.05 19.56
C PHE A 57 33.12 -16.92 18.78
N SER A 58 32.06 -17.62 19.19
CA SER A 58 30.73 -17.50 18.58
C SER A 58 30.08 -16.15 18.86
N PHE A 59 30.29 -15.62 20.06
CA PHE A 59 29.84 -14.27 20.43
C PHE A 59 30.58 -13.20 19.61
N LEU A 60 31.91 -13.29 19.54
CA LEU A 60 32.71 -12.36 18.73
C LEU A 60 32.38 -12.48 17.24
N GLY A 61 32.24 -13.71 16.75
CA GLY A 61 31.84 -14.01 15.37
C GLY A 61 30.44 -13.48 15.05
N SER A 62 29.49 -13.58 15.97
CA SER A 62 28.13 -13.07 15.76
C SER A 62 28.08 -11.56 15.73
N VAL A 63 28.85 -10.88 16.59
CA VAL A 63 29.01 -9.41 16.55
C VAL A 63 29.61 -8.99 15.21
N LEU A 64 30.69 -9.64 14.76
CA LEU A 64 31.34 -9.34 13.49
C LEU A 64 30.43 -9.62 12.28
N LEU A 65 29.68 -10.73 12.30
CA LEU A 65 28.71 -11.08 11.27
C LEU A 65 27.57 -10.06 11.20
N VAL A 66 27.05 -9.62 12.35
CA VAL A 66 26.03 -8.57 12.41
C VAL A 66 26.57 -7.25 11.85
N LEU A 67 27.80 -6.86 12.18
CA LEU A 67 28.45 -5.68 11.61
C LEU A 67 28.61 -5.80 10.10
N LEU A 68 29.05 -6.95 9.59
CA LEU A 68 29.17 -7.22 8.15
C LEU A 68 27.82 -7.11 7.42
N LEU A 69 26.78 -7.73 7.97
CA LEU A 69 25.43 -7.64 7.42
C LEU A 69 24.90 -6.20 7.46
N PHE A 70 25.16 -5.46 8.54
CA PHE A 70 24.70 -4.09 8.69
C PHE A 70 25.43 -3.10 7.78
N PHE A 71 26.75 -3.22 7.64
CA PHE A 71 27.59 -2.28 6.88
C PHE A 71 27.76 -2.65 5.41
N ILE A 72 27.55 -3.90 5.02
CA ILE A 72 27.70 -4.34 3.63
C ILE A 72 26.34 -4.72 3.04
N VAL A 73 25.63 -5.67 3.65
CA VAL A 73 24.39 -6.21 3.06
C VAL A 73 23.26 -5.19 3.11
N PHE A 74 23.05 -4.52 4.24
CA PHE A 74 21.98 -3.54 4.41
C PHE A 74 22.09 -2.33 3.46
N PRO A 75 23.25 -1.68 3.27
CA PRO A 75 23.36 -0.60 2.30
C PRO A 75 23.26 -1.08 0.85
N LEU A 76 23.63 -2.33 0.54
CA LEU A 76 23.44 -2.91 -0.80
C LEU A 76 21.95 -3.16 -1.09
N THR A 77 21.18 -3.68 -0.14
CA THR A 77 19.73 -3.92 -0.28
C THR A 77 18.90 -2.64 -0.16
N ASN A 78 19.44 -1.56 0.42
CA ASN A 78 18.72 -0.30 0.66
C ASN A 78 18.91 0.74 -0.47
N ARG A 79 19.55 0.36 -1.59
CA ARG A 79 19.81 1.29 -2.73
C ARG A 79 18.53 1.81 -3.38
N THR A 80 17.49 0.98 -3.50
CA THR A 80 16.20 1.38 -4.10
C THR A 80 15.27 2.00 -3.08
N ARG A 81 15.30 1.52 -1.83
CA ARG A 81 14.38 1.98 -0.76
C ARG A 81 14.56 3.45 -0.38
N LYS A 82 15.79 3.96 -0.28
CA LYS A 82 16.03 5.39 0.02
C LYS A 82 15.42 6.34 -1.02
N PRO A 83 15.73 6.22 -2.32
CA PRO A 83 15.14 7.10 -3.33
C PRO A 83 13.63 6.86 -3.47
N TYR A 84 13.15 5.63 -3.35
CA TYR A 84 11.71 5.33 -3.30
C TYR A 84 10.99 6.11 -2.18
N THR A 85 11.53 6.05 -0.95
CA THR A 85 10.94 6.75 0.21
C THR A 85 11.01 8.27 0.05
N ALA A 86 12.09 8.79 -0.55
CA ALA A 86 12.21 10.21 -0.86
C ALA A 86 11.15 10.65 -1.88
N LEU A 87 10.95 9.86 -2.94
CA LEU A 87 9.93 10.09 -3.95
C LEU A 87 8.51 10.07 -3.35
N LEU A 88 8.16 9.07 -2.52
CA LEU A 88 6.85 9.05 -1.85
C LEU A 88 6.61 10.30 -0.98
N LYS A 89 7.66 10.80 -0.30
CA LYS A 89 7.56 12.04 0.46
C LYS A 89 7.37 13.24 -0.45
N LYS A 90 8.05 13.29 -1.60
CA LYS A 90 7.88 14.33 -2.63
C LYS A 90 6.45 14.32 -3.16
N ILE A 91 5.94 13.17 -3.61
CA ILE A 91 4.53 13.00 -4.05
C ILE A 91 3.57 13.49 -2.97
N ARG A 92 3.76 13.07 -1.72
CA ARG A 92 2.90 13.49 -0.62
C ARG A 92 2.91 15.01 -0.42
N ASN A 93 4.09 15.61 -0.32
CA ASN A 93 4.25 17.01 0.07
C ASN A 93 3.96 18.00 -1.08
N GLU A 94 4.28 17.63 -2.32
CA GLU A 94 4.20 18.52 -3.49
C GLU A 94 3.06 18.13 -4.44
N GLY A 95 2.51 16.92 -4.29
CA GLY A 95 1.59 16.35 -5.25
C GLY A 95 2.31 15.73 -6.45
N MET A 96 1.53 15.31 -7.45
CA MET A 96 2.06 14.74 -8.69
C MET A 96 2.28 15.86 -9.71
N THR A 97 3.35 16.64 -9.54
CA THR A 97 3.81 17.60 -10.55
C THR A 97 4.34 16.87 -11.78
N ALA A 98 4.53 17.57 -12.92
CA ALA A 98 5.08 16.94 -14.13
C ALA A 98 6.46 16.31 -13.89
N GLU A 99 7.33 16.97 -13.12
CA GLU A 99 8.63 16.44 -12.72
C GLU A 99 8.48 15.21 -11.82
N CYS A 100 7.61 15.28 -10.80
CA CYS A 100 7.39 14.17 -9.89
C CYS A 100 6.77 12.95 -10.59
N LEU A 101 5.91 13.18 -11.58
CA LEU A 101 5.34 12.13 -12.43
C LEU A 101 6.44 11.41 -13.21
N GLN A 102 7.32 12.16 -13.90
CA GLN A 102 8.46 11.58 -14.63
C GLN A 102 9.39 10.79 -13.71
N GLU A 103 9.70 11.30 -12.53
CA GLU A 103 10.49 10.58 -11.52
C GLU A 103 9.78 9.29 -11.05
N THR A 104 8.46 9.33 -10.93
CA THR A 104 7.64 8.18 -10.51
C THR A 104 7.61 7.10 -11.58
N GLU A 105 7.44 7.46 -12.85
CA GLU A 105 7.51 6.53 -13.98
C GLU A 105 8.91 5.91 -14.09
N ALA A 106 9.97 6.73 -14.00
CA ALA A 106 11.34 6.25 -14.06
C ALA A 106 11.68 5.29 -12.90
N MET A 107 11.21 5.60 -11.68
CA MET A 107 11.38 4.71 -10.53
C MET A 107 10.59 3.42 -10.70
N TYR A 108 9.36 3.49 -11.22
CA TYR A 108 8.54 2.32 -11.49
C TYR A 108 9.24 1.36 -12.46
N GLU A 109 9.73 1.87 -13.60
CA GLU A 109 10.42 1.05 -14.60
C GLU A 109 11.70 0.42 -14.03
N LYS A 110 12.45 1.18 -13.23
CA LYS A 110 13.63 0.66 -12.54
C LYS A 110 13.28 -0.46 -11.55
N CYS A 111 12.24 -0.28 -10.74
CA CYS A 111 11.82 -1.28 -9.75
C CYS A 111 11.27 -2.54 -10.44
N ARG A 112 10.51 -2.40 -11.53
CA ARG A 112 9.90 -3.52 -12.25
C ARG A 112 10.93 -4.48 -12.86
N GLN A 113 12.13 -3.99 -13.18
CA GLN A 113 13.23 -4.82 -13.69
C GLN A 113 13.88 -5.72 -12.62
N SER A 114 13.56 -5.53 -11.34
CA SER A 114 14.18 -6.22 -10.21
C SER A 114 13.12 -6.97 -9.40
N SER A 115 13.24 -8.29 -9.30
CA SER A 115 12.33 -9.09 -8.47
C SER A 115 12.39 -8.72 -6.99
N LEU A 116 13.52 -8.17 -6.52
CA LEU A 116 13.69 -7.70 -5.14
C LEU A 116 12.88 -6.42 -4.84
N ASP A 117 12.53 -5.66 -5.87
CA ASP A 117 11.83 -4.37 -5.75
C ASP A 117 10.37 -4.44 -6.22
N ASN A 118 9.82 -5.65 -6.42
CA ASN A 118 8.46 -5.85 -6.94
C ASN A 118 7.41 -5.10 -6.10
N ASP A 119 7.52 -5.16 -4.77
CA ASP A 119 6.61 -4.43 -3.88
C ASP A 119 6.60 -2.90 -4.12
N TYR A 120 7.74 -2.33 -4.53
CA TYR A 120 7.84 -0.91 -4.87
C TYR A 120 7.22 -0.62 -6.24
N SER A 121 7.47 -1.47 -7.25
CA SER A 121 6.81 -1.31 -8.56
C SER A 121 5.31 -1.48 -8.46
N GLN A 122 4.80 -2.42 -7.65
CA GLN A 122 3.35 -2.58 -7.42
C GLN A 122 2.76 -1.30 -6.83
N GLN A 123 3.35 -0.75 -5.78
CA GLN A 123 2.87 0.49 -5.13
C GLN A 123 2.91 1.70 -6.08
N LEU A 124 3.99 1.88 -6.84
CA LEU A 124 4.08 2.95 -7.83
C LEU A 124 3.09 2.74 -8.98
N GLY A 125 2.88 1.51 -9.41
CA GLY A 125 1.88 1.15 -10.41
C GLY A 125 0.46 1.58 -9.99
N TYR A 126 0.07 1.33 -8.74
CA TYR A 126 -1.21 1.85 -8.20
C TYR A 126 -1.30 3.38 -8.23
N ILE A 127 -0.21 4.07 -7.85
CA ILE A 127 -0.17 5.54 -7.83
C ILE A 127 -0.31 6.09 -9.26
N LEU A 128 0.46 5.55 -10.21
CA LEU A 128 0.45 5.97 -11.62
C LEU A 128 -0.89 5.66 -12.28
N ALA A 129 -1.42 4.45 -12.09
CA ALA A 129 -2.74 4.08 -12.58
C ALA A 129 -3.82 5.06 -12.09
N ASN A 130 -3.88 5.31 -10.78
CA ASN A 130 -4.87 6.23 -10.23
C ASN A 130 -4.68 7.67 -10.77
N HIS A 131 -3.44 8.15 -10.85
CA HIS A 131 -3.15 9.47 -11.41
C HIS A 131 -3.63 9.60 -12.85
N TYR A 132 -3.35 8.60 -13.68
CA TYR A 132 -3.74 8.60 -15.09
C TYR A 132 -5.25 8.46 -15.28
N THR A 133 -5.94 7.67 -14.46
CA THR A 133 -7.42 7.65 -14.41
C THR A 133 -8.00 9.04 -14.09
N MET A 134 -7.40 9.74 -13.12
CA MET A 134 -7.88 11.08 -12.70
C MET A 134 -7.55 12.20 -13.70
N THR A 135 -6.53 12.02 -14.53
CA THR A 135 -6.17 12.99 -15.59
C THR A 135 -6.83 12.67 -16.93
N GLY A 136 -7.33 11.44 -17.11
CA GLY A 136 -8.06 11.00 -18.29
C GLY A 136 -7.19 10.35 -19.37
N ASP A 137 -5.94 10.04 -19.04
CA ASP A 137 -5.05 9.24 -19.90
C ASP A 137 -5.30 7.75 -19.61
N TYR A 138 -6.44 7.26 -20.09
CA TYR A 138 -6.91 5.91 -19.76
C TYR A 138 -6.02 4.81 -20.35
N GLU A 139 -5.40 5.05 -21.51
CA GLU A 139 -4.43 4.11 -22.11
C GLU A 139 -3.27 3.84 -21.15
N LYS A 140 -2.65 4.90 -20.61
CA LYS A 140 -1.59 4.73 -19.60
C LYS A 140 -2.12 4.11 -18.31
N ALA A 141 -3.31 4.50 -17.87
CA ALA A 141 -3.90 3.92 -16.67
C ALA A 141 -4.08 2.39 -16.79
N HIS A 142 -4.60 1.91 -17.92
CA HIS A 142 -4.71 0.48 -18.22
C HIS A 142 -3.35 -0.20 -18.23
N ASN A 143 -2.36 0.38 -18.93
CA ASN A 143 -1.01 -0.17 -18.99
C ASN A 143 -0.40 -0.38 -17.58
N TYR A 144 -0.60 0.55 -16.65
CA TYR A 144 -0.11 0.41 -15.29
C TYR A 144 -0.91 -0.59 -14.46
N ILE A 145 -2.23 -0.66 -14.59
CA ILE A 145 -3.05 -1.66 -13.89
C ILE A 145 -2.77 -3.07 -14.38
N ASP A 146 -2.69 -3.28 -15.70
CA ASP A 146 -2.43 -4.59 -16.31
C ASP A 146 -1.04 -5.14 -15.95
N ALA A 147 -0.09 -4.25 -15.65
CA ALA A 147 1.24 -4.62 -15.20
C ALA A 147 1.31 -4.93 -13.69
N LEU A 148 0.22 -4.78 -12.93
CA LEU A 148 0.17 -5.18 -11.53
C LEU A 148 0.12 -6.71 -11.41
N ASP A 149 0.94 -7.25 -10.53
CA ASP A 149 1.10 -8.69 -10.36
C ASP A 149 0.07 -9.23 -9.37
N MET A 150 -1.07 -9.63 -9.94
CA MET A 150 -2.15 -10.25 -9.19
C MET A 150 -1.91 -11.74 -8.90
N SER A 151 -0.87 -12.36 -9.47
CA SER A 151 -0.57 -13.77 -9.19
C SER A 151 -0.14 -13.96 -7.74
N ILE A 152 0.74 -13.09 -7.24
CA ILE A 152 1.17 -13.10 -5.85
C ILE A 152 -0.02 -12.85 -4.91
N CYS A 153 -0.91 -11.91 -5.25
CA CYS A 153 -2.08 -11.65 -4.42
C CYS A 153 -2.99 -12.88 -4.34
N ARG A 154 -3.12 -13.66 -5.42
CA ARG A 154 -3.88 -14.90 -5.47
C ARG A 154 -3.23 -16.01 -4.64
N ASP A 155 -1.92 -16.20 -4.80
CA ASP A 155 -1.16 -17.26 -4.11
C ASP A 155 -1.11 -17.04 -2.60
N TYR A 156 -1.09 -15.78 -2.16
CA TYR A 156 -0.97 -15.40 -0.76
C TYR A 156 -2.24 -14.75 -0.19
N ILE A 157 -3.40 -14.95 -0.82
CA ILE A 157 -4.67 -14.29 -0.46
C ILE A 157 -5.15 -14.58 0.98
N ASN A 158 -4.62 -15.60 1.63
CA ASN A 158 -4.94 -15.89 3.04
C ASN A 158 -4.25 -14.95 4.03
N ILE A 159 -3.32 -14.10 3.58
CA ILE A 159 -2.61 -13.13 4.40
C ILE A 159 -3.30 -11.76 4.25
N PRO A 160 -3.65 -11.06 5.36
CA PRO A 160 -4.43 -9.81 5.32
C PRO A 160 -3.91 -8.74 4.36
N THR A 161 -2.59 -8.57 4.28
CA THR A 161 -1.97 -7.58 3.37
C THR A 161 -2.26 -7.87 1.90
N TYR A 162 -2.31 -9.14 1.49
CA TYR A 162 -2.60 -9.51 0.10
C TYR A 162 -4.10 -9.47 -0.20
N GLN A 163 -4.96 -9.67 0.80
CA GLN A 163 -6.40 -9.43 0.68
C GLN A 163 -6.68 -7.96 0.36
N ALA A 164 -6.14 -7.04 1.17
CA ALA A 164 -6.31 -5.62 0.95
C ALA A 164 -5.78 -5.19 -0.42
N ARG A 165 -4.61 -5.70 -0.83
CA ARG A 165 -4.04 -5.45 -2.17
C ARG A 165 -4.96 -5.95 -3.29
N ALA A 166 -5.50 -7.17 -3.19
CA ALA A 166 -6.41 -7.71 -4.20
C ALA A 166 -7.70 -6.89 -4.31
N LEU A 167 -8.29 -6.51 -3.17
CA LEU A 167 -9.49 -5.68 -3.13
C LEU A 167 -9.22 -4.30 -3.73
N LYS A 168 -8.09 -3.68 -3.39
CA LYS A 168 -7.66 -2.39 -3.95
C LYS A 168 -7.45 -2.45 -5.46
N TYR A 169 -6.82 -3.52 -5.97
CA TYR A 169 -6.69 -3.77 -7.41
C TYR A 169 -8.05 -3.77 -8.10
N HIS A 170 -8.98 -4.58 -7.59
CA HIS A 170 -10.30 -4.70 -8.19
C HIS A 170 -11.10 -3.41 -8.11
N ALA A 171 -11.05 -2.70 -6.99
CA ALA A 171 -11.68 -1.38 -6.85
C ALA A 171 -11.13 -0.37 -7.85
N LEU A 172 -9.80 -0.27 -7.98
CA LEU A 172 -9.17 0.65 -8.93
C LEU A 172 -9.48 0.29 -10.38
N ARG A 173 -9.54 -1.01 -10.71
CA ARG A 173 -9.95 -1.46 -12.04
C ARG A 173 -11.38 -1.03 -12.35
N ILE A 174 -12.33 -1.23 -11.43
CA ILE A 174 -13.71 -0.78 -11.62
C ILE A 174 -13.77 0.74 -11.83
N ILE A 175 -13.03 1.52 -11.03
CA ILE A 175 -12.97 2.98 -11.17
C ILE A 175 -12.46 3.39 -12.56
N LEU A 176 -11.40 2.74 -13.06
CA LEU A 176 -10.87 3.01 -14.39
C LEU A 176 -11.89 2.67 -15.48
N GLU A 177 -12.45 1.46 -15.45
CA GLU A 177 -13.40 0.99 -16.45
C GLU A 177 -14.69 1.84 -16.48
N ALA A 178 -15.16 2.27 -15.30
CA ALA A 178 -16.29 3.20 -15.18
C ALA A 178 -15.99 4.58 -15.78
N ALA A 179 -14.74 5.06 -15.65
CA ALA A 179 -14.33 6.36 -16.16
C ALA A 179 -14.04 6.36 -17.68
N ASP A 180 -13.49 5.27 -18.21
CA ASP A 180 -13.09 5.12 -19.61
C ASP A 180 -14.25 4.63 -20.49
N GLY A 181 -14.84 3.48 -20.13
CA GLY A 181 -15.83 2.76 -20.95
C GLY A 181 -17.28 2.84 -20.44
N GLY A 182 -17.51 3.42 -19.27
CA GLY A 182 -18.83 3.50 -18.66
C GLY A 182 -19.33 2.16 -18.09
N SER A 183 -20.65 1.98 -18.01
CA SER A 183 -21.27 0.90 -17.24
C SER A 183 -20.94 -0.52 -17.73
N THR A 184 -20.85 -0.75 -19.03
CA THR A 184 -20.60 -2.10 -19.59
C THR A 184 -19.20 -2.62 -19.23
N PHE A 185 -18.19 -1.76 -19.28
CA PHE A 185 -16.83 -2.11 -18.90
C PHE A 185 -16.72 -2.27 -17.38
N ALA A 186 -17.35 -1.36 -16.63
CA ALA A 186 -17.43 -1.45 -15.17
C ALA A 186 -18.11 -2.74 -14.69
N GLU A 187 -19.17 -3.20 -15.37
CA GLU A 187 -19.87 -4.46 -15.05
C GLU A 187 -18.97 -5.68 -15.22
N THR A 188 -18.16 -5.71 -16.28
CA THR A 188 -17.20 -6.79 -16.51
C THR A 188 -16.17 -6.84 -15.39
N ALA A 189 -15.58 -5.69 -15.03
CA ALA A 189 -14.62 -5.60 -13.93
C ALA A 189 -15.26 -5.95 -12.57
N TYR A 190 -16.49 -5.49 -12.33
CA TYR A 190 -17.23 -5.79 -11.10
C TYR A 190 -17.54 -7.28 -10.97
N THR A 191 -17.92 -7.94 -12.05
CA THR A 191 -18.17 -9.38 -12.07
C THR A 191 -16.93 -10.18 -11.68
N GLN A 192 -15.74 -9.76 -12.14
CA GLN A 192 -14.47 -10.36 -11.74
C GLN A 192 -14.10 -10.06 -10.28
N ALA A 193 -14.43 -8.87 -9.79
CA ALA A 193 -14.16 -8.42 -8.43
C ALA A 193 -15.07 -9.07 -7.38
N LYS A 194 -16.31 -9.37 -7.74
CA LYS A 194 -17.37 -9.80 -6.83
C LYS A 194 -16.98 -10.97 -5.90
N PRO A 195 -16.36 -12.07 -6.38
CA PRO A 195 -15.94 -13.15 -5.49
C PRO A 195 -14.96 -12.69 -4.40
N TYR A 196 -14.06 -11.75 -4.72
CA TYR A 196 -13.12 -11.21 -3.74
C TYR A 196 -13.82 -10.29 -2.73
N PHE A 197 -14.73 -9.44 -3.21
CA PHE A 197 -15.48 -8.52 -2.35
C PHE A 197 -16.34 -9.29 -1.34
N GLU A 198 -17.05 -10.32 -1.79
CA GLU A 198 -17.90 -11.17 -0.93
C GLU A 198 -17.07 -11.99 0.06
N GLN A 199 -15.95 -12.56 -0.38
CA GLN A 199 -15.14 -13.44 0.46
C GLN A 199 -14.27 -12.68 1.47
N TYR A 200 -13.69 -11.54 1.07
CA TYR A 200 -12.65 -10.86 1.86
C TYR A 200 -13.04 -9.48 2.36
N GLY A 201 -14.09 -8.84 1.78
CA GLY A 201 -14.52 -7.50 2.16
C GLY A 201 -14.93 -7.37 3.63
N GLY A 202 -15.54 -8.41 4.20
CA GLY A 202 -15.97 -8.40 5.61
C GLY A 202 -14.87 -8.63 6.65
N LEU A 203 -13.64 -8.94 6.25
CA LEU A 203 -12.60 -9.43 7.17
C LEU A 203 -11.89 -8.32 7.97
N SER A 204 -11.91 -7.09 7.45
CA SER A 204 -11.34 -5.93 8.13
C SER A 204 -12.05 -4.66 7.66
N ARG A 205 -11.89 -3.56 8.42
CA ARG A 205 -12.46 -2.26 8.02
C ARG A 205 -11.87 -1.76 6.70
N GLU A 206 -10.56 -1.94 6.51
CA GLU A 206 -9.87 -1.59 5.26
C GLU A 206 -10.40 -2.40 4.07
N ASN A 207 -10.54 -3.72 4.24
CA ASN A 207 -11.08 -4.58 3.19
C ASN A 207 -12.52 -4.19 2.82
N GLY A 208 -13.33 -3.90 3.83
CA GLY A 208 -14.71 -3.48 3.64
C GLY A 208 -14.80 -2.17 2.88
N PHE A 209 -13.91 -1.23 3.19
CA PHE A 209 -13.80 0.04 2.48
C PHE A 209 -13.46 -0.18 1.00
N TRP A 210 -12.44 -0.97 0.67
CA TRP A 210 -12.06 -1.22 -0.73
C TRP A 210 -13.17 -1.94 -1.53
N ALA A 211 -13.86 -2.90 -0.91
CA ALA A 211 -15.03 -3.53 -1.53
C ALA A 211 -16.18 -2.53 -1.73
N ALA A 212 -16.45 -1.68 -0.74
CA ALA A 212 -17.52 -0.69 -0.79
C ALA A 212 -17.26 0.38 -1.84
N ILE A 213 -16.05 0.95 -1.93
CA ILE A 213 -15.73 1.99 -2.91
C ILE A 213 -15.78 1.45 -4.34
N GLY A 214 -15.25 0.24 -4.59
CA GLY A 214 -15.36 -0.40 -5.90
C GLY A 214 -16.82 -0.65 -6.28
N THR A 215 -17.64 -1.12 -5.34
CA THR A 215 -19.08 -1.34 -5.57
C THR A 215 -19.83 -0.03 -5.81
N ALA A 216 -19.51 1.03 -5.05
CA ALA A 216 -20.14 2.34 -5.20
C ALA A 216 -19.84 2.96 -6.58
N GLU A 217 -18.60 2.85 -7.06
CA GLU A 217 -18.21 3.38 -8.37
C GLU A 217 -18.87 2.59 -9.52
N TYR A 218 -19.03 1.27 -9.36
CA TYR A 218 -19.87 0.48 -10.27
C TYR A 218 -21.33 0.96 -10.27
N LEU A 219 -21.95 1.13 -9.08
CA LEU A 219 -23.34 1.60 -8.97
C LEU A 219 -23.53 3.00 -9.57
N LEU A 220 -22.57 3.91 -9.38
CA LEU A 220 -22.56 5.22 -10.01
C LEU A 220 -22.56 5.10 -11.54
N SER A 221 -21.71 4.22 -12.10
CA SER A 221 -21.67 3.97 -13.55
C SER A 221 -23.01 3.44 -14.09
N CYS A 222 -23.75 2.68 -13.27
CA CYS A 222 -25.07 2.14 -13.58
C CYS A 222 -26.23 3.13 -13.34
N GLY A 223 -25.94 4.39 -12.99
CA GLY A 223 -26.98 5.39 -12.73
C GLY A 223 -27.76 5.15 -11.44
N LYS A 224 -27.13 4.54 -10.42
CA LYS A 224 -27.72 4.24 -9.11
C LYS A 224 -27.02 5.01 -7.97
N PRO A 225 -27.01 6.34 -7.99
CA PRO A 225 -26.22 7.14 -7.05
C PRO A 225 -26.67 7.01 -5.59
N GLU A 226 -27.96 6.80 -5.31
CA GLU A 226 -28.45 6.63 -3.93
C GLU A 226 -27.99 5.30 -3.33
N GLU A 227 -27.94 4.23 -4.13
CA GLU A 227 -27.39 2.95 -3.69
C GLU A 227 -25.87 3.08 -3.46
N ALA A 228 -25.17 3.78 -4.36
CA ALA A 228 -23.73 4.04 -4.22
C ALA A 228 -23.40 4.83 -2.93
N ALA A 229 -24.19 5.86 -2.61
CA ALA A 229 -24.02 6.64 -1.38
C ALA A 229 -24.19 5.75 -0.13
N LYS A 230 -25.26 4.95 -0.07
CA LYS A 230 -25.50 4.01 1.04
C LYS A 230 -24.36 3.02 1.26
N MET A 231 -23.70 2.59 0.18
CA MET A 231 -22.55 1.68 0.29
C MET A 231 -21.35 2.32 1.00
N ILE A 232 -21.12 3.62 0.81
CA ILE A 232 -19.91 4.31 1.29
C ILE A 232 -20.12 5.09 2.60
N GLU A 233 -21.35 5.51 2.91
CA GLU A 233 -21.71 6.23 4.14
C GLU A 233 -21.18 5.60 5.45
N PRO A 234 -21.18 4.27 5.65
CA PRO A 234 -20.61 3.65 6.86
C PRO A 234 -19.12 3.97 7.09
N TYR A 235 -18.41 4.44 6.07
CA TYR A 235 -16.99 4.75 6.12
C TYR A 235 -16.69 6.25 6.32
N LEU A 236 -17.70 7.10 6.58
CA LEU A 236 -17.50 8.54 6.87
C LEU A 236 -16.51 8.80 8.02
N GLU A 237 -16.49 7.93 9.02
CA GLU A 237 -15.58 8.01 10.17
C GLU A 237 -14.25 7.28 9.93
N TYR A 238 -14.00 6.76 8.74
CA TYR A 238 -12.75 6.05 8.42
C TYR A 238 -11.69 7.05 7.95
N THR A 239 -10.84 7.47 8.87
CA THR A 239 -9.86 8.56 8.66
C THR A 239 -8.88 8.30 7.52
N GLU A 240 -8.43 7.06 7.36
CA GLU A 240 -7.40 6.68 6.38
C GLU A 240 -7.82 6.90 4.91
N SER A 241 -9.12 6.95 4.63
CA SER A 241 -9.65 7.13 3.27
C SER A 241 -10.83 8.10 3.23
N LYS A 242 -10.88 9.02 4.20
CA LYS A 242 -11.98 9.97 4.36
C LYS A 242 -12.17 10.88 3.14
N THR A 243 -11.07 11.27 2.49
CA THR A 243 -11.11 12.01 1.21
C THR A 243 -11.85 11.23 0.13
N ASP A 244 -11.55 9.95 -0.06
CA ASP A 244 -12.17 9.13 -1.11
C ASP A 244 -13.66 8.88 -0.84
N VAL A 245 -14.05 8.72 0.44
CA VAL A 245 -15.46 8.64 0.85
C VAL A 245 -16.22 9.89 0.44
N PHE A 246 -15.72 11.08 0.80
CA PHE A 246 -16.36 12.33 0.45
C PHE A 246 -16.39 12.58 -1.06
N LEU A 247 -15.34 12.23 -1.80
CA LEU A 247 -15.35 12.33 -3.27
C LEU A 247 -16.41 11.43 -3.90
N THR A 248 -16.58 10.21 -3.40
CA THR A 248 -17.62 9.28 -3.87
C THR A 248 -19.02 9.84 -3.59
N LEU A 249 -19.24 10.38 -2.38
CA LEU A 249 -20.51 11.02 -2.01
C LEU A 249 -20.80 12.29 -2.82
N ALA A 250 -19.77 13.08 -3.15
CA ALA A 250 -19.90 14.23 -4.03
C ALA A 250 -20.34 13.83 -5.44
N LYS A 251 -19.77 12.76 -5.99
CA LYS A 251 -20.20 12.19 -7.29
C LYS A 251 -21.66 11.73 -7.23
N ALA A 252 -22.05 11.03 -6.17
CA ALA A 252 -23.43 10.57 -5.98
C ALA A 252 -24.41 11.75 -5.89
N ALA A 253 -24.12 12.76 -5.07
CA ALA A 253 -24.96 13.96 -4.94
C ALA A 253 -25.06 14.74 -6.26
N LYS A 254 -23.97 14.86 -7.03
CA LYS A 254 -24.04 15.48 -8.36
C LYS A 254 -24.96 14.69 -9.29
N ALA A 255 -24.85 13.35 -9.29
CA ALA A 255 -25.64 12.48 -10.16
C ALA A 255 -27.16 12.53 -9.85
N THR A 256 -27.55 12.86 -8.61
CA THR A 256 -28.95 13.10 -8.23
C THR A 256 -29.43 14.53 -8.48
N GLY A 257 -28.55 15.42 -8.94
CA GLY A 257 -28.85 16.84 -9.16
C GLY A 257 -28.72 17.72 -7.90
N ASP A 258 -28.28 17.18 -6.77
CA ASP A 258 -28.08 17.92 -5.53
C ASP A 258 -26.70 18.62 -5.51
N THR A 259 -26.64 19.73 -6.26
CA THR A 259 -25.39 20.48 -6.48
C THR A 259 -24.81 21.12 -5.21
N GLU A 260 -25.65 21.55 -4.27
CA GLU A 260 -25.19 22.12 -3.00
C GLU A 260 -24.54 21.05 -2.14
N LYS A 261 -25.18 19.89 -1.98
CA LYS A 261 -24.61 18.76 -1.22
C LYS A 261 -23.35 18.20 -1.88
N ALA A 262 -23.29 18.17 -3.21
CA ALA A 262 -22.07 17.80 -3.92
C ALA A 262 -20.91 18.74 -3.59
N LYS A 263 -21.17 20.06 -3.51
CA LYS A 263 -20.18 21.06 -3.14
C LYS A 263 -19.73 20.91 -1.67
N GLU A 264 -20.67 20.69 -0.75
CA GLU A 264 -20.35 20.42 0.67
C GLU A 264 -19.40 19.24 0.81
N TYR A 265 -19.67 18.13 0.10
CA TYR A 265 -18.78 16.97 0.14
C TYR A 265 -17.42 17.23 -0.51
N ILE A 266 -17.34 18.03 -1.58
CA ILE A 266 -16.03 18.42 -2.16
C ILE A 266 -15.22 19.23 -1.15
N ASP A 267 -15.85 20.19 -0.47
CA ASP A 267 -15.17 21.03 0.50
C ASP A 267 -14.73 20.19 1.72
N ALA A 268 -15.56 19.25 2.18
CA ALA A 268 -15.20 18.27 3.21
C ALA A 268 -14.06 17.32 2.77
N ALA A 269 -14.03 16.90 1.50
CA ALA A 269 -12.93 16.11 0.94
C ALA A 269 -11.60 16.88 0.97
N TYR A 270 -11.65 18.19 0.67
CA TYR A 270 -10.49 19.07 0.67
C TYR A 270 -9.96 19.31 2.09
N GLU A 271 -10.84 19.45 3.07
CA GLU A 271 -10.49 19.56 4.49
C GLU A 271 -9.89 18.26 5.04
N ALA A 272 -10.44 17.11 4.63
CA ALA A 272 -9.94 15.80 5.02
C ALA A 272 -8.59 15.42 4.36
N ALA A 273 -8.22 16.09 3.26
CA ALA A 273 -7.00 15.80 2.53
C ALA A 273 -5.76 16.25 3.33
N GLU A 274 -5.09 15.29 3.98
CA GLU A 274 -3.92 15.53 4.84
C GLU A 274 -2.69 16.06 4.08
N PHE A 275 -2.63 15.88 2.77
CA PHE A 275 -1.45 16.15 1.97
C PHE A 275 -1.77 16.68 0.57
N THR A 276 -0.79 17.33 -0.06
CA THR A 276 -0.96 18.08 -1.31
C THR A 276 -1.44 17.21 -2.46
N TYR A 277 -0.97 15.97 -2.57
CA TYR A 277 -1.49 15.04 -3.60
C TYR A 277 -3.00 14.82 -3.49
N ALA A 278 -3.52 14.55 -2.28
CA ALA A 278 -4.95 14.36 -2.08
C ALA A 278 -5.75 15.62 -2.42
N LYS A 279 -5.23 16.81 -2.09
CA LYS A 279 -5.85 18.09 -2.47
C LYS A 279 -5.89 18.27 -3.99
N ASN A 280 -4.80 17.95 -4.69
CA ASN A 280 -4.78 17.99 -6.15
C ASN A 280 -5.81 17.03 -6.76
N VAL A 281 -6.01 15.85 -6.17
CA VAL A 281 -7.07 14.91 -6.59
C VAL A 281 -8.45 15.52 -6.40
N VAL A 282 -8.73 16.13 -5.25
CA VAL A 282 -10.00 16.84 -5.01
C VAL A 282 -10.23 17.95 -6.03
N ASP A 283 -9.21 18.74 -6.35
CA ASP A 283 -9.30 19.80 -7.36
C ASP A 283 -9.57 19.27 -8.77
N MET A 284 -8.95 18.14 -9.14
CA MET A 284 -9.22 17.47 -10.42
C MET A 284 -10.67 16.98 -10.49
N VAL A 285 -11.17 16.33 -9.43
CA VAL A 285 -12.56 15.87 -9.36
C VAL A 285 -13.51 17.07 -9.40
N LYS A 286 -13.24 18.13 -8.64
CA LYS A 286 -14.04 19.37 -8.64
C LYS A 286 -14.17 19.98 -10.04
N LYS A 287 -13.10 19.96 -10.85
CA LYS A 287 -13.15 20.41 -12.24
C LYS A 287 -14.07 19.53 -13.10
N ARG A 288 -13.94 18.19 -12.99
CA ARG A 288 -14.82 17.23 -13.69
C ARG A 288 -16.28 17.31 -13.24
N LEU A 289 -16.52 17.69 -11.99
CA LEU A 289 -17.88 17.88 -11.48
C LEU A 289 -18.51 19.21 -11.94
N LYS A 290 -17.75 20.15 -12.50
CA LYS A 290 -18.30 21.39 -13.08
C LYS A 290 -18.64 21.28 -14.57
N THR A 291 -18.00 20.37 -15.28
CA THR A 291 -18.36 19.95 -16.64
C THR A 291 -19.55 19.00 -16.63
#